data_AF-A0A1E5S1D3-F1
#
_entry.id   AF-A0A1E5S1D3-F1
#
_cell.length_a   1.000
_cell.length_b   1.000
_cell.length_c   1.000
_cell.angle_alpha   90.00
_cell.angle_beta   90.00
_cell.angle_gamma   90.00
#
_symmetry.space_group_name_H-M   'P 1'
#
loop_
_entity.id
_entity.type
_entity.pdbx_description
1 polymer ?
#
loop_
_entity_poly.entity_id
_entity_poly.type
_entity_poly.pdbx_seq_one_letter_code
_entity_poly.pdbx_strand_id
1 'polypeptide(L)'
;MDPQKGNISMKPISSYFELLDEQIQLPIEGINHPVILKYIGYLQSQPTLYCGFDILEPDMGKNNGSYNGVKYFDTKFTNSGLFIPLYKINDELNAALMNKPKTVLQNKNIEEMNKLYTEVNQQKMQLDLLKTEKENLVEVIDKNQTLINEFENMMNLVEPKLSDCLARIKMLEDKNKELLDENHDLKAQIRHNVDSEFKAEESDFDMDYKENLTPVKLKSEYKLIN
;
A
#
# COMPACT_ATOMS: atom_id res chain seq x y z
N MET A 1 36.40 -46.86 -30.82
CA MET A 1 36.34 -45.98 -32.01
C MET A 1 34.89 -45.56 -32.12
N ASP A 2 34.53 -44.47 -31.45
CA ASP A 2 33.18 -43.92 -31.48
C ASP A 2 33.16 -42.84 -32.58
N PRO A 3 32.25 -42.86 -33.57
CA PRO A 3 32.26 -41.91 -34.66
C PRO A 3 31.81 -40.53 -34.17
N GLN A 4 32.68 -39.55 -34.40
CA GLN A 4 32.46 -38.11 -34.41
C GLN A 4 31.00 -37.64 -34.23
N LYS A 5 30.58 -37.39 -32.98
CA LYS A 5 29.57 -36.35 -32.73
C LYS A 5 30.27 -35.02 -32.90
N GLY A 6 30.18 -34.46 -34.11
CA GLY A 6 30.57 -33.08 -34.35
C GLY A 6 29.86 -32.18 -33.34
N ASN A 7 30.62 -31.40 -32.58
CA ASN A 7 30.07 -30.35 -31.74
C ASN A 7 29.45 -29.30 -32.67
N ILE A 8 28.18 -29.44 -33.00
CA ILE A 8 27.40 -28.42 -33.69
C ILE A 8 27.19 -27.31 -32.66
N SER A 9 28.00 -26.27 -32.74
CA SER A 9 27.89 -25.09 -31.87
C SER A 9 26.47 -24.52 -32.02
N MET A 10 25.67 -24.58 -30.95
CA MET A 10 24.35 -23.94 -30.92
C MET A 10 24.51 -22.47 -31.24
N LYS A 11 23.77 -21.97 -32.23
CA LYS A 11 23.69 -20.52 -32.46
C LYS A 11 23.04 -19.85 -31.25
N PRO A 12 23.32 -18.55 -31.00
CA PRO A 12 22.57 -17.79 -30.02
C PRO A 12 21.06 -17.93 -30.30
N ILE A 13 20.27 -18.20 -29.27
CA ILE A 13 18.82 -18.44 -29.38
C ILE A 13 18.12 -17.31 -30.14
N SER A 14 18.60 -16.07 -29.97
CA SER A 14 18.09 -14.90 -30.68
C SER A 14 18.11 -15.05 -32.20
N SER A 15 19.05 -15.82 -32.75
CA SER A 15 19.13 -16.10 -34.19
C SER A 15 17.88 -16.85 -34.69
N TYR A 16 17.29 -17.71 -33.86
CA TYR A 16 16.12 -18.50 -34.25
C TYR A 16 14.82 -17.69 -34.25
N PHE A 17 14.79 -16.49 -33.64
CA PHE A 17 13.59 -15.64 -33.71
C PHE A 17 13.30 -15.15 -35.14
N GLU A 18 14.31 -15.12 -36.03
CA GLU A 18 14.09 -14.84 -37.45
C GLU A 18 13.26 -15.93 -38.16
N LEU A 19 13.07 -17.09 -37.54
CA LEU A 19 12.26 -18.19 -38.07
C LEU A 19 10.82 -18.20 -37.54
N LEU A 20 10.45 -17.26 -36.67
CA LEU A 20 9.06 -17.15 -36.24
C LEU A 20 8.16 -16.90 -37.46
N ASP A 21 7.04 -17.61 -37.50
CA ASP A 21 6.08 -17.66 -38.59
C ASP A 21 6.58 -18.27 -39.91
N GLU A 22 7.79 -18.83 -39.94
CA GLU A 22 8.31 -19.57 -41.09
C GLU A 22 7.94 -21.05 -41.03
N GLN A 23 7.81 -21.66 -42.21
CA GLN A 23 7.63 -23.11 -42.33
C GLN A 23 8.96 -23.84 -42.04
N ILE A 24 8.95 -24.77 -41.10
CA ILE A 24 10.11 -25.57 -40.73
C ILE A 24 9.86 -27.02 -41.14
N GLN A 25 10.90 -27.73 -41.58
CA GLN A 25 10.81 -29.18 -41.80
C GLN A 25 11.24 -29.87 -40.51
N LEU A 26 10.38 -30.74 -39.96
CA LEU A 26 10.65 -31.48 -38.73
C LEU A 26 10.90 -32.97 -39.03
N PRO A 27 11.85 -33.64 -38.36
CA PRO A 27 12.17 -35.05 -38.59
C PRO A 27 11.20 -35.95 -37.80
N ILE A 28 9.89 -35.68 -37.87
CA ILE A 28 8.89 -36.42 -37.10
C ILE A 28 8.12 -37.34 -38.04
N GLU A 29 8.30 -38.64 -37.85
CA GLU A 29 7.55 -39.66 -38.55
C GLU A 29 6.04 -39.45 -38.36
N GLY A 30 5.28 -39.45 -39.46
CA GLY A 30 3.84 -39.20 -39.47
C GLY A 30 3.43 -37.73 -39.61
N ILE A 31 4.35 -36.77 -39.50
CA ILE A 31 4.06 -35.36 -39.80
C ILE A 31 4.59 -35.02 -41.19
N ASN A 32 3.72 -35.16 -42.20
CA ASN A 32 4.04 -34.81 -43.60
C ASN A 32 3.42 -33.47 -44.04
N HIS A 33 2.75 -32.77 -43.13
CA HIS A 33 2.06 -31.51 -43.41
C HIS A 33 2.98 -30.32 -43.09
N PRO A 34 2.77 -29.15 -43.73
CA PRO A 34 3.48 -27.93 -43.37
C PRO A 34 3.35 -27.62 -41.88
N VAL A 35 4.45 -27.29 -41.22
CA VAL A 35 4.47 -26.86 -39.82
C VAL A 35 5.09 -25.48 -39.72
N ILE A 36 4.45 -24.58 -38.98
CA ILE A 36 4.94 -23.21 -38.77
C ILE A 36 5.51 -23.08 -37.37
N LEU A 37 6.71 -22.52 -37.24
CA LEU A 37 7.26 -22.17 -35.94
C LEU A 37 6.56 -20.94 -35.38
N LYS A 38 5.94 -21.06 -34.21
CA LYS A 38 5.12 -20.00 -33.58
C LYS A 38 5.68 -19.47 -32.28
N TYR A 39 6.56 -20.23 -31.63
CA TYR A 39 7.06 -19.89 -30.31
C TYR A 39 8.48 -20.44 -30.10
N ILE A 40 9.34 -19.67 -29.44
CA ILE A 40 10.62 -20.12 -28.89
C ILE A 40 10.73 -19.54 -27.48
N GLY A 41 10.85 -20.40 -26.46
CA GLY A 41 10.98 -19.94 -25.08
C GLY A 41 10.76 -21.02 -24.02
N TYR A 42 10.76 -20.62 -22.76
CA TYR A 42 10.47 -21.50 -21.64
C TYR A 42 8.97 -21.69 -21.45
N LEU A 43 8.54 -22.94 -21.31
CA LEU A 43 7.20 -23.24 -20.83
C LEU A 43 7.18 -23.14 -19.31
N GLN A 44 6.00 -22.87 -18.74
CA GLN A 44 5.81 -22.79 -17.30
C GLN A 44 6.27 -24.10 -16.64
N SER A 45 7.14 -23.97 -15.64
CA SER A 45 7.70 -25.10 -14.88
C SER A 45 8.55 -26.08 -15.71
N GLN A 46 9.02 -25.69 -16.90
CA GLN A 46 9.97 -26.47 -17.69
C GLN A 46 11.40 -25.89 -17.57
N PRO A 47 12.42 -26.73 -17.33
CA PRO A 47 13.80 -26.26 -17.14
C PRO A 47 14.56 -25.99 -18.45
N THR A 48 13.92 -26.24 -19.61
CA THR A 48 14.54 -26.13 -20.93
C THR A 48 13.68 -25.30 -21.88
N LEU A 49 14.31 -24.83 -22.96
CA LEU A 49 13.63 -24.12 -24.04
C LEU A 49 12.85 -25.07 -24.94
N TYR A 50 11.69 -24.61 -25.38
CA TYR A 50 10.81 -25.30 -26.31
C TYR A 50 10.55 -24.41 -27.52
N CYS A 51 10.34 -25.10 -28.64
CA CYS A 51 9.76 -24.54 -29.84
C CYS A 51 8.29 -25.00 -29.92
N GLY A 52 7.38 -24.05 -30.12
CA GLY A 52 5.98 -24.32 -30.39
C GLY A 52 5.69 -24.26 -31.88
N PHE A 53 5.09 -25.31 -32.42
CA PHE A 53 4.73 -25.43 -33.83
C PHE A 53 3.23 -25.52 -34.00
N ASP A 54 2.73 -24.95 -35.09
CA ASP A 54 1.38 -25.17 -35.59
C ASP A 54 1.44 -26.08 -36.83
N ILE A 55 0.91 -27.29 -36.72
CA ILE A 55 0.82 -28.24 -37.84
C ILE A 55 -0.40 -27.86 -38.66
N LEU A 56 -0.26 -27.51 -39.93
CA LEU A 56 -1.37 -26.98 -40.72
C LEU A 56 -2.36 -28.05 -41.21
N GLU A 57 -2.72 -28.99 -40.33
CA GLU A 57 -3.66 -30.09 -40.50
C GLU A 57 -4.43 -30.32 -39.18
N PRO A 58 -5.77 -30.49 -39.19
CA PRO A 58 -6.54 -30.76 -37.99
C PRO A 58 -6.11 -32.04 -37.26
N ASP A 59 -6.19 -32.03 -35.92
CA ASP A 59 -5.95 -33.19 -35.04
C ASP A 59 -4.58 -33.90 -35.16
N MET A 60 -3.62 -33.28 -35.85
CA MET A 60 -2.25 -33.82 -36.00
C MET A 60 -1.28 -33.35 -34.90
N GLY A 61 -1.68 -32.37 -34.10
CA GLY A 61 -0.95 -31.89 -32.94
C GLY A 61 -1.40 -32.53 -31.63
N LYS A 62 -1.02 -31.90 -30.53
CA LYS A 62 -1.30 -32.36 -29.16
C LYS A 62 -1.98 -31.31 -28.28
N ASN A 63 -2.03 -30.06 -28.74
CA ASN A 63 -2.55 -28.94 -27.97
C ASN A 63 -3.04 -27.82 -28.91
N ASN A 64 -3.62 -26.77 -28.32
CA ASN A 64 -4.10 -25.57 -29.02
C ASN A 64 -3.10 -24.40 -28.95
N GLY A 65 -1.83 -24.67 -28.63
CA GLY A 65 -0.80 -23.66 -28.34
C GLY A 65 -0.74 -23.23 -26.85
N SER A 66 -1.51 -23.89 -25.98
CA SER A 66 -1.40 -23.75 -24.53
C SER A 66 -0.66 -24.91 -23.87
N TYR A 67 0.01 -24.63 -22.75
CA TYR A 67 0.61 -25.62 -21.86
C TYR A 67 0.24 -25.28 -20.41
N ASN A 68 -0.33 -26.24 -19.66
CA ASN A 68 -0.80 -26.07 -18.28
C ASN A 68 -1.68 -24.82 -18.05
N GLY A 69 -2.58 -24.52 -19.01
CA GLY A 69 -3.51 -23.39 -18.91
C GLY A 69 -2.96 -22.05 -19.38
N VAL A 70 -1.65 -21.94 -19.67
CA VAL A 70 -1.05 -20.73 -20.25
C VAL A 70 -0.97 -20.85 -21.76
N LYS A 71 -1.46 -19.83 -22.48
CA LYS A 71 -1.42 -19.73 -23.94
C LYS A 71 -0.11 -19.07 -24.39
N TYR A 72 0.63 -19.75 -25.27
CA TYR A 72 1.93 -19.29 -25.79
C TYR A 72 1.85 -18.84 -27.24
N PHE A 73 1.00 -19.49 -28.04
CA PHE A 73 0.77 -19.14 -29.43
C PHE A 73 -0.62 -19.59 -29.90
N ASP A 74 -1.08 -19.00 -30.99
CA ASP A 74 -2.30 -19.43 -31.67
C ASP A 74 -2.04 -20.52 -32.71
N THR A 75 -3.00 -21.44 -32.79
CA THR A 75 -3.00 -22.58 -33.70
C THR A 75 -4.11 -22.41 -34.71
N LYS A 76 -3.89 -22.82 -35.95
CA LYS A 76 -4.92 -22.80 -37.00
C LYS A 76 -6.09 -23.73 -36.67
N PHE A 77 -5.82 -24.86 -36.05
CA PHE A 77 -6.82 -25.82 -35.59
C PHE A 77 -6.64 -26.10 -34.10
N THR A 78 -7.73 -26.40 -33.38
CA THR A 78 -7.68 -26.54 -31.91
C THR A 78 -6.69 -27.61 -31.43
N ASN A 79 -6.41 -28.65 -32.21
CA ASN A 79 -5.44 -29.68 -31.87
C ASN A 79 -4.28 -29.77 -32.87
N SER A 80 -3.81 -28.64 -33.41
CA SER A 80 -2.64 -28.62 -34.31
C SER A 80 -1.31 -28.21 -33.65
N GLY A 81 -1.33 -27.76 -32.40
CA GLY A 81 -0.16 -27.29 -31.69
C GLY A 81 0.76 -28.43 -31.22
N LEU A 82 2.07 -28.24 -31.33
CA LEU A 82 3.08 -29.19 -30.86
C LEU A 82 4.26 -28.45 -30.21
N PHE A 83 4.61 -28.82 -28.97
CA PHE A 83 5.82 -28.35 -28.31
C PHE A 83 6.95 -29.36 -28.45
N ILE A 84 8.12 -28.91 -28.88
CA ILE A 84 9.33 -29.74 -29.03
C ILE A 84 10.48 -29.05 -28.30
N PRO A 85 11.23 -29.74 -27.43
CA PRO A 85 12.42 -29.16 -26.82
C PRO A 85 13.42 -28.71 -27.90
N LEU A 86 13.92 -27.48 -27.80
CA LEU A 86 14.77 -26.85 -28.83
C LEU A 86 15.99 -27.70 -29.17
N TYR A 87 16.62 -28.29 -28.15
CA TYR A 87 17.82 -29.11 -28.32
C TYR A 87 17.60 -30.37 -29.18
N LYS A 88 16.35 -30.80 -29.40
CA LYS A 88 16.02 -31.95 -30.26
C LYS A 88 15.92 -31.59 -31.74
N ILE A 89 15.79 -30.31 -32.07
CA ILE A 89 15.52 -29.83 -33.43
C ILE A 89 16.46 -28.70 -33.86
N ASN A 90 17.61 -28.60 -33.19
CA ASN A 90 18.57 -27.52 -33.41
C ASN A 90 19.11 -27.53 -34.84
N ASP A 91 19.27 -28.71 -35.44
CA ASP A 91 19.86 -28.85 -36.77
C ASP A 91 18.89 -28.41 -37.87
N GLU A 92 17.59 -28.65 -37.69
CA GLU A 92 16.52 -28.19 -38.56
C GLU A 92 16.38 -26.67 -38.53
N LEU A 93 16.44 -26.07 -37.33
CA LEU A 93 16.42 -24.62 -37.19
C LEU A 93 17.67 -24.00 -37.83
N ASN A 94 18.84 -24.61 -37.67
CA ASN A 94 20.05 -24.16 -38.34
C ASN A 94 19.94 -24.27 -39.87
N ALA A 95 19.41 -25.37 -40.40
CA ALA A 95 19.20 -25.55 -41.83
C ALA A 95 18.21 -24.50 -42.39
N ALA A 96 17.11 -24.25 -41.69
CA ALA A 96 16.13 -23.22 -42.07
C ALA A 96 16.75 -21.82 -42.12
N LEU A 97 17.58 -21.46 -41.14
CA LEU A 97 18.32 -20.18 -41.15
C LEU A 97 19.27 -20.06 -42.34
N MET A 98 19.97 -21.13 -42.70
CA MET A 98 20.92 -21.11 -43.84
C MET A 98 20.21 -20.97 -45.18
N ASN A 99 18.99 -21.49 -45.30
CA ASN A 99 18.18 -21.45 -46.53
C ASN A 99 17.41 -20.14 -46.71
N LYS A 100 17.42 -19.24 -45.71
CA LYS A 100 16.70 -17.97 -45.80
C LYS A 100 17.38 -17.01 -46.81
N PRO A 101 16.65 -16.46 -47.80
CA PRO A 101 17.23 -15.54 -48.77
C PRO A 101 17.67 -14.24 -48.08
N LYS A 102 18.98 -13.94 -48.14
CA LYS A 102 19.63 -12.86 -47.39
C LYS A 102 19.38 -11.44 -47.93
N THR A 103 18.70 -11.27 -49.06
CA THR A 103 18.91 -10.10 -49.93
C THR A 103 17.88 -8.97 -49.85
N VAL A 104 16.81 -9.04 -49.05
CA VAL A 104 15.82 -7.93 -48.94
C VAL A 104 15.57 -7.45 -47.49
N LEU A 105 15.89 -8.26 -46.48
CA LEU A 105 15.70 -7.90 -45.06
C LEU A 105 16.78 -6.95 -44.51
N GLN A 106 17.98 -6.91 -45.09
CA GLN A 106 19.12 -6.18 -44.48
C GLN A 106 18.91 -4.66 -44.41
N ASN A 107 18.25 -4.04 -45.39
CA ASN A 107 18.09 -2.58 -45.41
C ASN A 107 16.94 -2.09 -44.51
N LYS A 108 15.82 -2.81 -44.45
CA LYS A 108 14.72 -2.50 -43.51
C LYS A 108 15.15 -2.71 -42.05
N ASN A 109 15.94 -3.76 -41.79
CA ASN A 109 16.44 -4.06 -40.46
C ASN A 109 17.41 -2.99 -39.94
N ILE A 110 18.18 -2.31 -40.80
CA ILE A 110 19.11 -1.25 -40.35
C ILE A 110 18.35 -0.01 -39.87
N GLU A 111 17.31 0.42 -40.57
CA GLU A 111 16.50 1.59 -40.17
C GLU A 111 15.73 1.32 -38.87
N GLU A 112 15.12 0.13 -38.74
CA GLU A 112 14.43 -0.30 -37.52
C GLU A 112 15.40 -0.45 -36.35
N MET A 113 16.59 -1.03 -36.56
CA MET A 113 17.62 -1.13 -35.53
C MET A 113 18.13 0.25 -35.09
N ASN A 114 18.36 1.17 -36.02
CA ASN A 114 18.80 2.54 -35.68
C ASN A 114 17.74 3.30 -34.88
N LYS A 115 16.45 3.10 -35.23
CA LYS A 115 15.33 3.64 -34.46
C LYS A 115 15.30 3.06 -33.05
N LEU A 116 15.45 1.74 -32.92
CA LEU A 116 15.50 1.06 -31.62
C LEU A 116 16.68 1.53 -30.77
N TYR A 117 17.88 1.68 -31.35
CA TYR A 117 19.04 2.24 -30.64
C TYR A 117 18.78 3.66 -30.13
N THR A 118 18.09 4.49 -30.93
CA THR A 118 17.73 5.85 -30.53
C THR A 118 16.74 5.85 -29.38
N GLU A 119 15.70 5.01 -29.45
CA GLU A 119 14.70 4.85 -28.38
C GLU A 119 15.32 4.33 -27.08
N VAL A 120 16.20 3.34 -27.16
CA VAL A 120 16.93 2.80 -25.99
C VAL A 120 17.79 3.88 -25.33
N ASN A 121 18.49 4.70 -26.12
CA ASN A 121 19.30 5.80 -25.58
C ASN A 121 18.45 6.88 -24.92
N GLN A 122 17.29 7.21 -25.51
CA GLN A 122 16.33 8.16 -24.90
C GLN A 122 15.77 7.63 -23.58
N GLN A 123 15.38 6.35 -23.53
CA GLN A 123 14.87 5.72 -22.31
C GLN A 123 15.93 5.65 -21.23
N LYS A 124 17.19 5.36 -21.59
CA LYS A 124 18.31 5.35 -20.66
C LYS A 124 18.54 6.72 -20.02
N MET A 125 18.46 7.78 -20.81
CA MET A 125 18.57 9.15 -20.30
C MET A 125 17.43 9.50 -19.33
N GLN A 126 16.19 9.07 -19.63
CA GLN A 126 15.06 9.24 -18.70
C GLN A 126 15.27 8.44 -17.41
N LEU A 127 15.77 7.21 -17.50
CA LEU A 127 16.06 6.37 -16.35
C LEU A 127 17.12 6.99 -15.44
N ASP A 128 18.17 7.58 -16.01
CA ASP A 128 19.22 8.26 -15.24
C ASP A 128 18.65 9.47 -14.48
N LEU A 129 17.78 10.26 -15.10
CA LEU A 129 17.09 11.38 -14.44
C LEU A 129 16.20 10.92 -13.28
N LEU A 130 15.38 9.89 -13.51
CA LEU A 130 14.53 9.28 -12.49
C LEU A 130 15.33 8.71 -11.32
N LYS A 131 16.52 8.16 -11.60
CA LYS A 131 17.41 7.64 -10.57
C LYS A 131 17.96 8.77 -9.70
N THR A 132 18.39 9.88 -10.30
CA THR A 132 18.82 11.07 -9.55
C THR A 132 17.68 11.66 -8.73
N GLU A 133 16.47 11.76 -9.28
CA GLU A 133 15.31 12.25 -8.53
C GLU A 133 14.99 11.34 -7.33
N LYS A 134 15.04 10.03 -7.52
CA LYS A 134 14.89 9.05 -6.43
C LYS A 134 15.93 9.27 -5.33
N GLU A 135 17.20 9.46 -5.68
CA GLU A 135 18.27 9.70 -4.71
C GLU A 135 18.01 10.98 -3.89
N ASN A 136 17.57 12.06 -4.54
CA ASN A 136 17.17 13.30 -3.87
C ASN A 136 15.98 13.11 -2.92
N LEU A 137 14.96 12.35 -3.35
CA LEU A 137 13.79 12.06 -2.51
C LEU A 137 14.14 11.23 -1.28
N VAL A 138 15.06 10.27 -1.42
CA VAL A 138 15.57 9.48 -0.28
C VAL A 138 16.25 10.40 0.73
N GLU A 139 17.08 11.34 0.28
CA GLU A 139 17.74 12.30 1.18
C GLU A 139 16.72 13.18 1.94
N VAL A 140 15.64 13.60 1.28
CA VAL A 140 14.55 14.36 1.92
C VAL A 140 13.82 13.52 2.97
N ILE A 141 13.54 12.24 2.66
CA ILE A 141 12.89 11.32 3.60
C ILE A 141 13.77 11.12 4.83
N ASP A 142 15.08 10.92 4.66
CA ASP A 142 16.01 10.73 5.77
C ASP A 142 16.04 11.95 6.70
N LYS A 143 16.09 13.16 6.13
CA LYS A 143 16.02 14.42 6.90
C LYS A 143 14.71 14.54 7.68
N ASN A 144 13.59 14.21 7.05
CA ASN A 144 12.29 14.24 7.70
C ASN A 144 12.20 13.20 8.82
N GLN A 145 12.80 12.02 8.63
CA GLN A 145 12.84 11.00 9.67
C GLN A 145 13.66 11.46 10.88
N THR A 146 14.79 12.13 10.67
CA THR A 146 15.57 12.75 11.75
C THR A 146 14.71 13.74 12.54
N LEU A 147 13.99 14.62 11.84
CA LEU A 147 13.13 15.61 12.47
C LEU A 147 11.98 14.97 13.27
N ILE A 148 11.36 13.92 12.75
CA ILE A 148 10.33 13.15 13.46
C ILE A 148 10.90 12.59 14.76
N ASN A 149 12.08 11.97 14.72
CA ASN A 149 12.72 11.42 15.90
C ASN A 149 13.04 12.51 16.95
N GLU A 150 13.46 13.70 16.51
CA GLU A 150 13.67 14.86 17.39
C GLU A 150 12.37 15.31 18.07
N PHE A 151 11.27 15.37 17.32
CA PHE A 151 9.95 15.69 17.88
C PHE A 151 9.47 14.63 18.87
N GLU A 152 9.65 13.35 18.58
CA GLU A 152 9.30 12.25 19.49
C GLU A 152 10.10 12.35 20.80
N ASN A 153 11.40 12.63 20.71
CA ASN A 153 12.24 12.85 21.89
C ASN A 153 11.75 14.04 22.73
N MET A 154 11.34 15.13 22.09
CA MET A 154 10.78 16.29 22.78
C MET A 154 9.46 15.95 23.47
N MET A 155 8.57 15.23 22.78
CA MET A 155 7.29 14.79 23.33
C MET A 155 7.48 13.88 24.56
N ASN A 156 8.42 12.94 24.49
CA ASN A 156 8.76 12.06 25.61
C ASN A 156 9.24 12.82 26.86
N LEU A 157 9.79 14.04 26.69
CA LEU A 157 10.19 14.90 27.81
C LEU A 157 9.04 15.77 28.35
N VAL A 158 8.08 16.12 27.49
CA VAL A 158 6.97 17.04 27.83
C VAL A 158 5.79 16.28 28.43
N GLU A 159 5.43 15.11 27.90
CA GLU A 159 4.29 14.31 28.36
C GLU A 159 4.31 14.01 29.87
N PRO A 160 5.42 13.54 30.47
CA PRO A 160 5.46 13.27 31.90
C PRO A 160 5.23 14.53 32.74
N LYS A 161 5.83 15.66 32.34
CA LYS A 161 5.66 16.94 33.03
C LYS A 161 4.23 17.44 32.96
N LEU A 162 3.58 17.30 31.81
CA LEU A 162 2.18 17.65 31.65
C LEU A 162 1.30 16.75 32.52
N SER A 163 1.57 15.45 32.55
CA SER A 163 0.87 14.49 33.41
C SER A 163 1.00 14.86 34.89
N ASP A 164 2.20 15.20 35.36
CA ASP A 164 2.46 15.63 36.73
C ASP A 164 1.70 16.92 37.08
N CYS A 165 1.70 17.90 36.18
CA CYS A 165 0.93 19.14 36.35
C CYS A 165 -0.58 18.85 36.45
N LEU A 166 -1.12 17.99 35.58
CA LEU A 166 -2.54 17.60 35.62
C LEU A 166 -2.90 16.89 36.92
N ALA A 167 -2.05 15.96 37.38
CA ALA A 167 -2.24 15.29 38.67
C ALA A 167 -2.24 16.29 39.83
N ARG A 168 -1.33 17.28 39.80
CA ARG A 168 -1.26 18.31 40.83
C ARG A 168 -2.48 19.23 40.82
N ILE A 169 -2.97 19.62 39.64
CA ILE A 169 -4.20 20.41 39.50
C ILE A 169 -5.37 19.66 40.13
N LYS A 170 -5.56 18.39 39.80
CA LYS A 170 -6.63 17.57 40.36
C LYS A 170 -6.56 17.48 41.89
N MET A 171 -5.38 17.27 42.46
CA MET A 171 -5.20 17.26 43.91
C MET A 171 -5.61 18.58 44.57
N LEU A 172 -5.31 19.72 43.93
CA LEU A 172 -5.68 21.04 44.44
C LEU A 172 -7.19 21.30 44.31
N GLU A 173 -7.82 20.84 43.23
CA GLU A 173 -9.28 20.89 43.05
C GLU A 173 -10.00 20.09 44.13
N ASP A 174 -9.56 18.86 44.40
CA ASP A 174 -10.11 18.02 45.47
C ASP A 174 -9.94 18.70 46.83
N LYS A 175 -8.76 19.29 47.11
CA LYS A 175 -8.51 19.98 48.38
C LYS A 175 -9.36 21.25 48.55
N ASN A 176 -9.56 22.01 47.48
CA ASN A 176 -10.42 23.19 47.50
C ASN A 176 -11.87 22.81 47.79
N LYS A 177 -12.34 21.67 47.27
CA LYS A 177 -13.68 21.15 47.55
C LYS A 177 -13.84 20.79 49.04
N GLU A 178 -12.89 20.05 49.61
CA GLU A 178 -12.90 19.74 51.05
C GLU A 178 -12.96 20.99 51.92
N LEU A 179 -12.14 22.00 51.61
CA LEU A 179 -12.13 23.26 52.35
C LEU A 179 -13.44 24.04 52.19
N LEU A 180 -14.11 23.93 51.05
CA LEU A 180 -15.40 24.57 50.81
C LEU A 180 -16.49 23.92 51.68
N ASP A 181 -16.48 22.59 51.76
CA ASP A 181 -17.39 21.81 52.60
C ASP A 181 -17.16 22.10 54.10
N GLU A 182 -15.91 22.12 54.56
CA GLU A 182 -15.54 22.47 55.95
C GLU A 182 -15.97 23.90 56.30
N ASN A 183 -15.75 24.87 55.40
CA ASN A 183 -16.22 26.23 55.58
C ASN A 183 -17.75 26.33 55.66
N HIS A 184 -18.47 25.51 54.91
CA HIS A 184 -19.92 25.46 54.96
C HIS A 184 -20.41 24.96 56.33
N ASP A 185 -19.79 23.89 56.85
CA ASP A 185 -20.12 23.30 58.14
C ASP A 185 -19.80 24.25 59.30
N LEU A 186 -18.63 24.88 59.30
CA LEU A 186 -18.27 25.90 60.29
C LEU A 186 -19.26 27.06 60.30
N LYS A 187 -19.67 27.56 59.13
CA LYS A 187 -20.71 28.59 59.04
C LYS A 187 -22.05 28.14 59.61
N ALA A 188 -22.42 26.87 59.44
CA ALA A 188 -23.65 26.31 60.02
C ALA A 188 -23.57 26.20 61.55
N GLN A 189 -22.42 25.76 62.08
CA GLN A 189 -22.17 25.70 63.52
C GLN A 189 -22.22 27.09 64.16
N ILE A 190 -21.58 28.09 63.54
CA ILE A 190 -21.63 29.48 64.03
C ILE A 190 -23.07 29.98 64.11
N ARG A 191 -23.87 29.78 63.04
CA ARG A 191 -25.30 30.17 63.05
C ARG A 191 -26.06 29.50 64.20
N HIS A 192 -25.90 28.19 64.38
CA HIS A 192 -26.55 27.46 65.46
C HIS A 192 -26.16 27.98 66.85
N ASN A 193 -24.88 28.26 67.07
CA ASN A 193 -24.40 28.76 68.37
C ASN A 193 -24.96 30.14 68.66
N VAL A 194 -24.95 31.05 67.68
CA VAL A 194 -25.56 32.39 67.80
C VAL A 194 -27.05 32.30 68.12
N ASP A 195 -27.79 31.45 67.39
CA ASP A 195 -29.23 31.25 67.62
C ASP A 195 -29.52 30.64 69.01
N SER A 196 -28.61 29.80 69.52
CA SER A 196 -28.75 29.16 70.84
C SER A 196 -28.47 30.14 71.98
N GLU A 197 -27.45 30.98 71.86
CA GLU A 197 -27.15 32.04 72.83
C GLU A 197 -28.30 33.06 72.90
N PHE A 198 -28.85 33.47 71.75
CA PHE A 198 -29.98 34.39 71.70
C PHE A 198 -31.24 33.83 72.41
N LYS A 199 -31.53 32.53 72.25
CA LYS A 199 -32.66 31.88 72.94
C LYS A 199 -32.45 31.70 74.44
N ALA A 200 -31.22 31.56 74.90
CA ALA A 200 -30.91 31.47 76.33
C ALA A 200 -31.13 32.83 77.04
N GLU A 201 -30.86 33.95 76.36
CA GLU A 201 -31.12 35.30 76.89
C GLU A 201 -32.62 35.62 76.98
N GLU A 202 -33.47 35.10 76.08
CA GLU A 202 -34.94 35.30 76.16
C GLU A 202 -35.59 34.54 77.34
N SER A 203 -34.98 33.44 77.83
CA SER A 203 -35.56 32.67 78.95
C SER A 203 -35.31 33.25 80.34
N ASP A 204 -34.44 34.27 80.46
CA ASP A 204 -34.05 34.89 81.73
C ASP A 204 -34.90 36.12 82.09
N PHE A 205 -35.88 36.49 81.24
CA PHE A 205 -36.84 37.56 81.48
C PHE A 205 -38.26 37.01 81.76
N ASP A 206 -38.49 36.52 82.99
CA ASP A 206 -39.84 36.37 83.53
C ASP A 206 -40.28 37.73 84.13
N MET A 207 -40.80 38.61 83.26
CA MET A 207 -41.31 39.93 83.65
C MET A 207 -42.85 39.90 83.71
N ASP A 208 -43.37 39.85 84.94
CA ASP A 208 -44.78 40.01 85.29
C ASP A 208 -45.28 41.42 84.90
N TYR A 209 -45.81 41.55 83.68
CA TYR A 209 -46.46 42.78 83.21
C TYR A 209 -47.98 42.61 83.15
N LYS A 210 -48.69 43.22 84.12
CA LYS A 210 -50.14 43.44 84.04
C LYS A 210 -50.44 44.62 83.10
N GLU A 211 -51.06 44.32 81.97
CA GLU A 211 -51.58 45.30 81.01
C GLU A 211 -52.80 46.07 81.57
N ASN A 212 -52.71 47.40 81.65
CA ASN A 212 -53.89 48.29 81.67
C ASN A 212 -54.00 48.96 80.30
N LEU A 213 -54.59 48.26 79.33
CA LEU A 213 -54.85 48.79 78.00
C LEU A 213 -56.07 49.73 78.01
N THR A 214 -55.87 50.98 77.56
CA THR A 214 -56.98 51.84 77.13
C THR A 214 -56.97 51.92 75.59
N PRO A 215 -58.05 51.57 74.87
CA PRO A 215 -58.02 51.55 73.41
C PRO A 215 -58.16 52.96 72.82
N VAL A 216 -57.15 53.43 72.09
CA VAL A 216 -57.28 54.62 71.23
C VAL A 216 -57.64 54.16 69.82
N LYS A 217 -58.81 54.59 69.34
CA LYS A 217 -59.32 54.33 67.99
C LYS A 217 -58.47 55.09 66.96
N LEU A 218 -57.87 54.37 66.02
CA LEU A 218 -57.24 54.93 64.83
C LEU A 218 -58.33 55.39 63.84
N LYS A 219 -58.33 56.68 63.48
CA LYS A 219 -59.07 57.19 62.32
C LYS A 219 -58.22 56.96 61.07
N SER A 220 -58.75 56.16 60.16
CA SER A 220 -58.26 56.05 58.78
C SER A 220 -58.59 57.32 58.02
N GLU A 221 -57.62 57.94 57.34
CA GLU A 221 -57.89 58.72 56.14
C GLU A 221 -56.65 58.81 55.25
N TYR A 222 -56.90 58.48 53.98
CA TYR A 222 -55.96 58.34 52.87
C TYR A 222 -55.44 59.69 52.36
N LYS A 223 -54.22 59.72 51.80
CA LYS A 223 -54.04 60.01 50.35
C LYS A 223 -52.58 59.82 49.88
N LEU A 224 -52.45 58.97 48.86
CA LEU A 224 -51.36 58.92 47.89
C LEU A 224 -51.39 60.17 47.01
N ILE A 225 -50.27 60.87 46.85
CA ILE A 225 -49.93 61.62 45.61
C ILE A 225 -48.39 61.60 45.45
N ASN A 226 -47.96 61.04 44.31
CA ASN A 226 -46.67 61.06 43.60
C ASN A 226 -45.45 61.74 44.22
#